data_AF-A0A6P9AR93-F1
#
_entry.id   AF-A0A6P9AR93-F1
#
_cell.length_a   1.000
_cell.length_b   1.000
_cell.length_c   1.000
_cell.angle_alpha   90.00
_cell.angle_beta   90.00
_cell.angle_gamma   90.00
#
_symmetry.space_group_name_H-M   'P 1'
#
loop_
_entity.id
_entity.type
_entity.pdbx_description
1 polymer ?
#
loop_
_entity_poly.entity_id
_entity_poly.type
_entity_poly.pdbx_seq_one_letter_code
_entity_poly.pdbx_strand_id
1 'polypeptide(L)'
;MEPLQNGSGKRQADEEPPPAMETGSEAGGSPEERRRRISASGGRRRGGGPSKAEAAAGREKERVGPAPRPRLDSLRKSRPPFPWFGLDIGGTLVKLVYFEPKDITTEEEEEEVENLKSIRKYLTSNTAYGATGLRDVHLELRDLTLCGRKGNLHFIRFPTHDMPAFIQMGSEKHFSSLHTTLCATGGGAYKFEKDFRTMGDLQLCKMDELDCLIKGVLYIDSVGFNGHSECYYFENPTDPEKCQKVPFNLEDPYPLLLVNIGSGVSILAVYSEDNYKRVTGTSLGGGTFFGLCCLLTGCSTFEEALEMASHGDSTKVDKLVRDIYGGDYERFGLPGWTIASR
;
A
#
# COMPACT_ATOMS: atom_id res chain seq x y z
N MET A 1 17.67 67.18 -15.28
CA MET A 1 19.00 67.80 -15.22
C MET A 1 19.98 66.76 -14.74
N GLU A 2 20.73 66.18 -15.67
CA GLU A 2 22.04 65.54 -15.48
C GLU A 2 23.13 66.61 -15.19
N PRO A 3 24.45 66.31 -14.95
CA PRO A 3 25.17 65.04 -15.20
C PRO A 3 26.23 64.56 -14.17
N LEU A 4 26.51 63.25 -14.27
CA LEU A 4 27.80 62.52 -14.40
C LEU A 4 29.08 62.99 -13.65
N GLN A 5 29.75 62.01 -13.01
CA GLN A 5 31.16 61.69 -13.32
C GLN A 5 31.47 60.20 -13.12
N ASN A 6 32.33 59.70 -14.01
CA ASN A 6 32.58 58.30 -14.33
C ASN A 6 34.09 58.01 -14.20
N GLY A 7 34.44 56.73 -13.99
CA GLY A 7 35.76 56.16 -14.30
C GLY A 7 36.61 55.77 -13.07
N SER A 8 37.43 54.71 -13.09
CA SER A 8 37.69 53.63 -14.05
C SER A 8 38.76 52.74 -13.42
N GLY A 9 38.64 51.42 -13.53
CA GLY A 9 39.70 50.49 -13.09
C GLY A 9 39.44 49.05 -13.50
N LYS A 10 39.84 48.71 -14.74
CA LYS A 10 39.91 47.34 -15.27
C LYS A 10 41.08 46.56 -14.65
N ARG A 11 40.89 45.27 -14.35
CA ARG A 11 41.78 44.16 -14.76
C ARG A 11 40.99 42.86 -14.97
N GLN A 12 41.09 42.34 -16.20
CA GLN A 12 40.98 40.93 -16.64
C GLN A 12 41.98 40.05 -15.86
N ALA A 13 41.95 38.71 -15.84
CA ALA A 13 41.07 37.63 -16.29
C ALA A 13 41.62 36.36 -15.59
N ASP A 14 40.83 35.29 -15.47
CA ASP A 14 41.19 33.93 -15.90
C ASP A 14 40.12 32.95 -15.39
N GLU A 15 39.39 32.39 -16.35
CA GLU A 15 38.55 31.21 -16.22
C GLU A 15 39.42 29.95 -16.32
N GLU A 16 39.12 28.93 -15.53
CA GLU A 16 39.22 27.54 -16.00
C GLU A 16 38.11 26.68 -15.36
N PRO A 17 37.25 26.02 -16.17
CA PRO A 17 36.27 25.03 -15.71
C PRO A 17 36.88 23.61 -15.64
N PRO A 18 36.26 22.67 -14.89
CA PRO A 18 36.80 21.32 -14.69
C PRO A 18 36.72 20.45 -15.96
N PRO A 19 37.55 19.38 -16.06
CA PRO A 19 37.75 18.65 -17.30
C PRO A 19 36.58 17.73 -17.67
N ALA A 20 36.36 17.63 -18.98
CA ALA A 20 35.40 16.73 -19.63
C ALA A 20 35.84 15.26 -19.51
N MET A 21 34.88 14.37 -19.23
CA MET A 21 35.06 12.92 -19.35
C MET A 21 35.10 12.52 -20.83
N GLU A 22 36.19 11.91 -21.25
CA GLU A 22 36.34 11.29 -22.57
C GLU A 22 35.46 10.04 -22.71
N THR A 23 34.79 10.01 -23.85
CA THR A 23 34.08 8.87 -24.43
C THR A 23 35.06 7.81 -24.92
N GLY A 24 35.05 6.63 -24.30
CA GLY A 24 35.69 5.43 -24.83
C GLY A 24 34.65 4.54 -25.51
N SER A 25 34.68 4.47 -26.84
CA SER A 25 33.97 3.47 -27.63
C SER A 25 34.85 2.24 -27.81
N GLU A 26 34.44 1.09 -27.30
CA GLU A 26 34.88 -0.20 -27.81
C GLU A 26 33.67 -1.12 -28.03
N ALA A 27 33.68 -1.73 -29.20
CA ALA A 27 32.65 -2.60 -29.73
C ALA A 27 32.82 -4.05 -29.23
N GLY A 28 31.71 -4.78 -29.14
CA GLY A 28 31.71 -6.22 -29.43
C GLY A 28 30.96 -7.13 -28.45
N GLY A 29 29.87 -7.73 -28.94
CA GLY A 29 29.45 -9.09 -28.57
C GLY A 29 28.19 -9.23 -27.73
N SER A 30 27.06 -9.62 -28.36
CA SER A 30 25.88 -10.11 -27.67
C SER A 30 26.10 -11.55 -27.13
N PRO A 31 25.52 -11.94 -25.99
CA PRO A 31 25.57 -13.31 -25.50
C PRO A 31 24.29 -14.08 -25.84
N GLU A 32 24.05 -14.35 -27.13
CA GLU A 32 23.19 -15.46 -27.56
C GLU A 32 24.07 -16.56 -28.12
N GLU A 33 24.55 -17.45 -27.25
CA GLU A 33 24.91 -18.85 -27.55
C GLU A 33 25.67 -19.45 -26.36
N ARG A 34 24.92 -19.87 -25.33
CA ARG A 34 25.43 -20.90 -24.40
C ARG A 34 24.37 -21.93 -24.08
N ARG A 35 24.48 -23.02 -24.85
CA ARG A 35 24.30 -24.42 -24.43
C ARG A 35 22.86 -24.91 -24.26
N ARG A 36 22.24 -25.19 -25.42
CA ARG A 36 21.51 -26.46 -25.62
C ARG A 36 22.52 -27.59 -25.75
N ARG A 37 22.47 -28.56 -24.83
CA ARG A 37 22.97 -29.96 -24.89
C ARG A 37 22.66 -30.48 -23.47
N ILE A 38 21.62 -31.29 -23.28
CA ILE A 38 21.74 -32.75 -23.23
C ILE A 38 20.35 -33.34 -23.55
N SER A 39 20.27 -34.16 -24.59
CA SER A 39 19.25 -35.19 -24.71
C SER A 39 19.84 -36.45 -25.34
N ALA A 40 19.39 -37.58 -24.80
CA ALA A 40 19.30 -38.92 -25.37
C ALA A 40 20.56 -39.78 -25.59
N SER A 41 20.66 -40.82 -24.77
CA SER A 41 20.71 -42.24 -25.20
C SER A 41 20.02 -43.05 -24.09
N GLY A 42 18.92 -43.78 -24.31
CA GLY A 42 18.78 -45.04 -25.05
C GLY A 42 19.07 -46.20 -24.09
N GLY A 43 18.27 -47.25 -23.86
CA GLY A 43 17.01 -47.78 -24.39
C GLY A 43 16.83 -49.22 -23.88
N ARG A 44 15.71 -49.86 -24.26
CA ARG A 44 15.28 -51.29 -24.11
C ARG A 44 14.45 -51.60 -22.85
N ARG A 45 13.12 -51.80 -22.92
CA ARG A 45 12.25 -52.84 -23.58
C ARG A 45 12.35 -54.27 -23.01
N ARG A 46 11.25 -54.72 -22.41
CA ARG A 46 10.46 -55.98 -22.57
C ARG A 46 9.59 -56.11 -21.30
N GLY A 47 8.30 -56.45 -21.27
CA GLY A 47 7.36 -57.01 -22.23
C GLY A 47 6.49 -58.03 -21.47
N GLY A 48 5.16 -57.97 -21.63
CA GLY A 48 4.22 -59.08 -21.30
C GLY A 48 3.25 -58.84 -20.13
N GLY A 49 1.95 -58.67 -20.42
CA GLY A 49 0.85 -59.02 -19.51
C GLY A 49 0.30 -60.42 -19.85
N PRO A 50 -0.97 -60.76 -19.54
CA PRO A 50 -1.79 -60.47 -18.35
C PRO A 50 -2.42 -61.77 -17.76
N SER A 51 -3.00 -61.75 -16.56
CA SER A 51 -4.05 -62.73 -16.22
C SER A 51 -4.99 -62.28 -15.09
N LYS A 52 -6.29 -62.45 -15.32
CA LYS A 52 -7.41 -62.29 -14.37
C LYS A 52 -7.43 -63.43 -13.34
N ALA A 53 -7.90 -63.13 -12.12
CA ALA A 53 -8.68 -64.05 -11.29
C ALA A 53 -9.48 -63.27 -10.23
N GLU A 54 -10.79 -63.50 -10.20
CA GLU A 54 -11.71 -63.12 -9.13
C GLU A 54 -11.58 -64.08 -7.94
N ALA A 55 -11.74 -63.58 -6.71
CA ALA A 55 -12.44 -64.29 -5.63
C ALA A 55 -12.69 -63.33 -4.45
N ALA A 56 -13.95 -63.33 -4.00
CA ALA A 56 -14.47 -62.54 -2.89
C ALA A 56 -14.23 -63.23 -1.53
N ALA A 57 -13.98 -62.44 -0.47
CA ALA A 57 -14.38 -62.76 0.92
C ALA A 57 -14.15 -61.57 1.88
N GLY A 58 -15.14 -61.28 2.72
CA GLY A 58 -14.97 -60.69 4.06
C GLY A 58 -14.84 -59.16 4.16
N ARG A 59 -15.96 -58.44 4.31
CA ARG A 59 -15.97 -57.01 4.66
C ARG A 59 -16.33 -56.86 6.15
N GLU A 60 -15.34 -56.78 7.03
CA GLU A 60 -15.53 -56.25 8.39
C GLU A 60 -15.64 -54.72 8.33
N LYS A 61 -16.67 -54.17 8.99
CA LYS A 61 -16.88 -52.73 9.13
C LYS A 61 -16.04 -52.21 10.29
N GLU A 62 -14.87 -51.65 10.02
CA GLU A 62 -14.23 -50.71 10.96
C GLU A 62 -14.94 -49.35 10.87
N ARG A 63 -15.50 -48.92 12.01
CA ARG A 63 -16.04 -47.57 12.19
C ARG A 63 -14.87 -46.60 12.31
N VAL A 64 -14.67 -45.78 11.29
CA VAL A 64 -13.77 -44.61 11.36
C VAL A 64 -14.41 -43.58 12.30
N GLY A 65 -13.82 -43.42 13.49
CA GLY A 65 -14.15 -42.32 14.40
C GLY A 65 -13.68 -40.97 13.82
N PRO A 66 -14.30 -39.85 14.21
CA PRO A 66 -13.94 -38.55 13.67
C PRO A 66 -12.52 -38.18 14.09
N ALA A 67 -11.73 -37.69 13.14
CA ALA A 67 -10.39 -37.15 13.36
C ALA A 67 -10.42 -36.05 14.45
N PRO A 68 -9.41 -35.95 15.33
CA PRO A 68 -9.42 -34.98 16.41
C PRO A 68 -9.32 -33.57 15.81
N ARG A 69 -10.34 -32.75 16.08
CA ARG A 69 -10.29 -31.30 15.83
C ARG A 69 -9.05 -30.74 16.52
N PRO A 70 -8.28 -29.83 15.88
CA PRO A 70 -7.21 -29.12 16.58
C PRO A 70 -7.82 -28.44 17.81
N ARG A 71 -7.23 -28.69 18.99
CA ARG A 71 -7.69 -28.09 20.24
C ARG A 71 -7.58 -26.57 20.13
N LEU A 72 -8.68 -25.86 20.37
CA LEU A 72 -8.72 -24.39 20.44
C LEU A 72 -7.63 -23.81 21.38
N ASP A 73 -7.20 -24.62 22.36
CA ASP A 73 -6.13 -24.29 23.32
C ASP A 73 -4.73 -24.12 22.70
N SER A 74 -4.42 -24.77 21.57
CA SER A 74 -3.09 -24.58 20.93
C SER A 74 -2.95 -23.21 20.27
N LEU A 75 -4.07 -22.59 19.86
CA LEU A 75 -4.08 -21.20 19.35
C LEU A 75 -3.93 -20.16 20.48
N ARG A 76 -4.33 -20.48 21.71
CA ARG A 76 -4.15 -19.56 22.86
C ARG A 76 -2.68 -19.30 23.19
N LYS A 77 -1.80 -20.30 23.03
CA LYS A 77 -0.38 -20.24 23.44
C LYS A 77 0.57 -19.55 22.46
N SER A 78 0.15 -19.20 21.25
CA SER A 78 1.03 -18.64 20.20
C SER A 78 0.71 -17.20 19.79
N ARG A 79 -0.19 -16.51 20.50
CA ARG A 79 -0.65 -15.17 20.10
C ARG A 79 0.17 -14.08 20.79
N PRO A 80 0.53 -12.99 20.09
CA PRO A 80 1.11 -11.83 20.74
C PRO A 80 0.08 -11.21 21.71
N PRO A 81 0.50 -10.69 22.87
CA PRO A 81 -0.40 -9.95 23.76
C PRO A 81 -0.94 -8.68 23.08
N PHE A 82 -1.99 -8.07 23.64
CA PHE A 82 -2.46 -6.77 23.18
C PHE A 82 -1.49 -5.65 23.59
N PRO A 83 -1.45 -4.51 22.85
CA PRO A 83 -2.33 -4.14 21.73
C PRO A 83 -1.83 -4.69 20.39
N TRP A 84 -2.75 -4.85 19.42
CA TRP A 84 -2.40 -5.27 18.05
C TRP A 84 -2.49 -4.08 17.10
N PHE A 85 -1.32 -3.72 16.55
CA PHE A 85 -1.16 -2.62 15.63
C PHE A 85 -0.46 -3.08 14.34
N GLY A 86 -0.84 -2.47 13.22
CA GLY A 86 -0.06 -2.46 11.99
C GLY A 86 0.19 -1.01 11.57
N LEU A 87 1.43 -0.67 11.24
CA LEU A 87 1.81 0.68 10.87
C LEU A 87 2.36 0.72 9.44
N ASP A 88 1.87 1.63 8.61
CA ASP A 88 2.45 1.96 7.30
C ASP A 88 2.88 3.42 7.31
N ILE A 89 4.19 3.65 7.25
CA ILE A 89 4.78 4.98 7.29
C ILE A 89 5.15 5.39 5.85
N GLY A 90 4.19 5.99 5.16
CA GLY A 90 4.37 6.49 3.80
C GLY A 90 5.11 7.83 3.74
N GLY A 91 5.36 8.32 2.52
CA GLY A 91 6.03 9.62 2.31
C GLY A 91 5.22 10.83 2.80
N THR A 92 3.90 10.78 2.64
CA THR A 92 2.97 11.88 3.01
C THR A 92 2.12 11.56 4.22
N LEU A 93 1.61 10.34 4.33
CA LEU A 93 0.71 9.90 5.40
C LEU A 93 1.27 8.66 6.10
N VAL A 94 1.06 8.63 7.41
CA VAL A 94 1.13 7.43 8.23
C VAL A 94 -0.27 6.84 8.34
N LYS A 95 -0.38 5.52 8.22
CA LYS A 95 -1.61 4.77 8.46
C LYS A 95 -1.36 3.78 9.60
N LEU A 96 -2.24 3.81 10.59
CA LEU A 96 -2.24 2.93 11.74
C LEU A 96 -3.54 2.13 11.73
N VAL A 97 -3.42 0.82 11.71
CA VAL A 97 -4.53 -0.11 11.91
C VAL A 97 -4.47 -0.61 13.35
N TYR A 98 -5.60 -0.55 14.06
CA TYR A 98 -5.73 -0.99 15.45
C TYR A 98 -6.86 -2.01 15.59
N PHE A 99 -6.55 -3.19 16.10
CA PHE A 99 -7.59 -4.16 16.48
C PHE A 99 -8.00 -3.94 17.94
N GLU A 100 -9.25 -3.54 18.14
CA GLU A 100 -9.89 -3.38 19.45
C GLU A 100 -10.62 -4.69 19.83
N PRO A 101 -10.13 -5.46 20.81
CA PRO A 101 -10.85 -6.64 21.29
C PRO A 101 -12.18 -6.25 21.96
N LYS A 102 -13.26 -6.95 21.59
CA LYS A 102 -14.61 -6.82 22.18
C LYS A 102 -15.00 -8.03 23.03
N ASP A 103 -14.13 -9.03 23.09
CA ASP A 103 -14.32 -10.29 23.80
C ASP A 103 -13.40 -10.43 25.04
N ILE A 104 -12.97 -9.30 25.61
CA ILE A 104 -12.14 -9.29 26.82
C ILE A 104 -12.95 -9.85 27.99
N THR A 105 -12.40 -10.85 28.67
CA THR A 105 -12.99 -11.41 29.89
C THR A 105 -12.66 -10.56 31.11
N THR A 106 -13.44 -10.68 32.19
CA THR A 106 -13.17 -9.95 33.45
C THR A 106 -11.78 -10.29 34.01
N GLU A 107 -11.35 -11.54 33.92
CA GLU A 107 -10.00 -11.99 34.33
C GLU A 107 -8.92 -11.31 33.50
N GLU A 108 -9.06 -11.28 32.17
CA GLU A 108 -8.13 -10.56 31.28
C GLU A 108 -8.10 -9.05 31.56
N GLU A 109 -9.24 -8.45 31.92
CA GLU A 109 -9.32 -7.04 32.26
C GLU A 109 -8.64 -6.73 33.61
N GLU A 110 -8.68 -7.63 34.58
CA GLU A 110 -7.96 -7.48 35.85
C GLU A 110 -6.44 -7.62 35.68
N GLU A 111 -5.99 -8.52 34.79
CA GLU A 111 -4.57 -8.72 34.45
C GLU A 111 -4.01 -7.63 33.53
N GLU A 112 -4.87 -6.89 32.84
CA GLU A 112 -4.48 -5.85 31.90
C GLU A 112 -3.85 -4.63 32.61
N VAL A 113 -2.63 -4.30 32.22
CA VAL A 113 -1.89 -3.15 32.74
C VAL A 113 -2.65 -1.84 32.46
N GLU A 114 -2.69 -0.92 33.43
CA GLU A 114 -3.46 0.34 33.33
C GLU A 114 -3.12 1.18 32.07
N ASN A 115 -1.87 1.14 31.62
CA ASN A 115 -1.44 1.80 30.38
C ASN A 115 -2.18 1.27 29.14
N LEU A 116 -2.43 -0.05 29.07
CA LEU A 116 -3.18 -0.67 27.97
C LEU A 116 -4.63 -0.21 27.96
N LYS A 117 -5.28 -0.17 29.14
CA LYS A 117 -6.64 0.36 29.31
C LYS A 117 -6.74 1.82 28.87
N SER A 118 -5.77 2.63 29.29
CA SER A 118 -5.69 4.05 28.93
C SER A 118 -5.55 4.25 27.42
N ILE A 119 -4.71 3.45 26.74
CA ILE A 119 -4.50 3.55 25.30
C ILE A 119 -5.71 3.05 24.52
N ARG A 120 -6.29 1.89 24.90
CA ARG A 120 -7.54 1.42 24.31
C ARG A 120 -8.61 2.51 24.41
N LYS A 121 -8.82 3.05 25.62
CA LYS A 121 -9.80 4.12 25.86
C LYS A 121 -9.51 5.38 25.04
N TYR A 122 -8.25 5.79 24.95
CA TYR A 122 -7.83 6.96 24.16
C TYR A 122 -8.16 6.78 22.68
N LEU A 123 -7.84 5.61 22.11
CA LEU A 123 -8.11 5.31 20.70
C LEU A 123 -9.61 5.19 20.40
N THR A 124 -10.40 4.60 21.30
CA THR A 124 -11.81 4.30 21.02
C THR A 124 -12.75 5.45 21.38
N SER A 125 -12.40 6.28 22.36
CA SER A 125 -13.23 7.41 22.81
C SER A 125 -13.02 8.70 22.00
N ASN A 126 -11.98 8.76 21.16
CA ASN A 126 -11.67 9.94 20.34
C ASN A 126 -11.66 9.58 18.85
N THR A 127 -12.04 10.54 18.02
CA THR A 127 -11.94 10.45 16.55
C THR A 127 -10.84 11.35 15.98
N ALA A 128 -10.36 12.30 16.78
CA ALA A 128 -9.22 13.15 16.48
C ALA A 128 -8.14 12.97 17.56
N TYR A 129 -6.87 12.93 17.14
CA TYR A 129 -5.71 12.71 18.00
C TYR A 129 -4.69 13.83 17.77
N GLY A 130 -4.46 14.65 18.81
CA GLY A 130 -3.65 15.84 18.67
C GLY A 130 -4.28 16.83 17.69
N ALA A 131 -3.46 17.49 16.87
CA ALA A 131 -3.93 18.48 15.89
C ALA A 131 -4.33 17.86 14.54
N THR A 132 -3.74 16.72 14.15
CA THR A 132 -3.78 16.22 12.77
C THR A 132 -4.13 14.74 12.64
N GLY A 133 -4.11 13.98 13.74
CA GLY A 133 -4.49 12.57 13.72
C GLY A 133 -5.99 12.40 13.63
N LEU A 134 -6.44 11.49 12.76
CA LEU A 134 -7.85 11.23 12.50
C LEU A 134 -8.11 9.73 12.46
N ARG A 135 -9.22 9.31 13.06
CA ARG A 135 -9.80 7.98 12.90
C ARG A 135 -10.93 8.04 11.89
N ASP A 136 -10.78 7.32 10.80
CA ASP A 136 -11.80 7.21 9.76
C ASP A 136 -12.89 6.22 10.21
N VAL A 137 -13.77 6.68 11.11
CA VAL A 137 -14.82 5.87 11.76
C VAL A 137 -15.72 5.14 10.76
N HIS A 138 -15.94 5.76 9.61
CA HIS A 138 -16.76 5.19 8.54
C HIS A 138 -16.14 3.95 7.89
N LEU A 139 -14.86 3.65 8.14
CA LEU A 139 -14.16 2.46 7.64
C LEU A 139 -14.05 1.33 8.69
N GLU A 140 -14.54 1.53 9.91
CA GLU A 140 -14.46 0.53 10.98
C GLU A 140 -15.05 -0.83 10.55
N LEU A 141 -14.25 -1.91 10.64
CA LEU A 141 -14.77 -3.28 10.50
C LEU A 141 -15.24 -3.77 11.86
N ARG A 142 -16.52 -4.16 11.96
CA ARG A 142 -17.17 -4.53 13.22
C ARG A 142 -17.32 -6.04 13.35
N ASP A 143 -17.22 -6.54 14.57
CA ASP A 143 -17.34 -7.98 14.89
C ASP A 143 -16.42 -8.88 14.04
N LEU A 144 -15.24 -8.37 13.71
CA LEU A 144 -14.21 -9.10 12.98
C LEU A 144 -13.60 -10.18 13.88
N THR A 145 -13.47 -11.39 13.34
CA THR A 145 -12.71 -12.46 13.99
C THR A 145 -11.28 -12.48 13.43
N LEU A 146 -10.31 -12.05 14.24
CA LEU A 146 -8.89 -12.03 13.88
C LEU A 146 -8.08 -12.83 14.89
N CYS A 147 -7.28 -13.79 14.43
CA CYS A 147 -6.46 -14.65 15.29
C CYS A 147 -7.24 -15.30 16.46
N GLY A 148 -8.51 -15.67 16.20
CA GLY A 148 -9.40 -16.27 17.18
C GLY A 148 -9.86 -15.33 18.31
N ARG A 149 -9.80 -14.01 18.10
CA ARG A 149 -10.41 -12.97 18.93
C ARG A 149 -11.50 -12.24 18.15
N LYS A 150 -12.59 -11.88 18.81
CA LYS A 150 -13.64 -11.00 18.26
C LYS A 150 -13.37 -9.55 18.65
N GLY A 151 -13.43 -8.66 17.68
CA GLY A 151 -13.14 -7.26 17.90
C GLY A 151 -13.52 -6.38 16.72
N ASN A 152 -13.14 -5.10 16.82
CA ASN A 152 -13.31 -4.13 15.75
C ASN A 152 -11.93 -3.73 15.19
N LEU A 153 -11.84 -3.53 13.89
CA LEU A 153 -10.65 -3.02 13.23
C LEU A 153 -10.82 -1.53 12.94
N HIS A 154 -9.95 -0.70 13.51
CA HIS A 154 -9.96 0.75 13.38
C HIS A 154 -8.87 1.23 12.42
N PHE A 155 -9.19 2.25 11.63
CA PHE A 155 -8.28 2.88 10.67
C PHE A 155 -7.98 4.31 11.08
N ILE A 156 -6.71 4.59 11.32
CA ILE A 156 -6.23 5.88 11.83
C ILE A 156 -5.14 6.39 10.89
N ARG A 157 -5.11 7.69 10.64
CA ARG A 157 -4.09 8.33 9.82
C ARG A 157 -3.64 9.66 10.39
N PHE A 158 -2.42 10.04 10.06
CA PHE A 158 -1.89 11.37 10.34
C PHE A 158 -0.77 11.71 9.34
N PRO A 159 -0.44 12.99 9.13
CA PRO A 159 0.65 13.37 8.24
C PRO A 159 2.00 12.85 8.73
N THR A 160 2.83 12.32 7.82
CA THR A 160 4.18 11.83 8.16
C THR A 160 5.07 12.93 8.74
N HIS A 161 4.80 14.21 8.42
CA HIS A 161 5.55 15.32 9.02
C HIS A 161 5.33 15.45 10.53
N ASP A 162 4.22 14.94 11.07
CA ASP A 162 3.91 14.92 12.50
C ASP A 162 4.44 13.68 13.23
N MET A 163 5.27 12.85 12.56
CA MET A 163 5.91 11.70 13.18
C MET A 163 6.66 12.04 14.49
N PRO A 164 7.39 13.18 14.61
CA PRO A 164 8.01 13.55 15.88
C PRO A 164 7.00 13.69 17.04
N ALA A 165 5.83 14.29 16.79
CA ALA A 165 4.79 14.44 17.80
C ALA A 165 4.18 13.09 18.19
N PHE A 166 3.99 12.18 17.22
CA PHE A 166 3.57 10.80 17.50
C PHE A 166 4.60 10.04 18.36
N ILE A 167 5.89 10.18 18.06
CA ILE A 167 6.96 9.52 18.82
C ILE A 167 7.05 10.06 20.25
N GLN A 168 6.90 11.38 20.41
CA GLN A 168 6.82 12.01 21.73
C GLN A 168 5.62 11.50 22.52
N MET A 169 4.43 11.47 21.90
CA MET A 169 3.22 10.96 22.53
C MET A 169 3.38 9.51 22.99
N GLY A 170 3.93 8.63 22.14
CA GLY A 170 4.16 7.23 22.52
C GLY A 170 5.14 7.08 23.67
N SER A 171 6.12 7.99 23.79
CA SER A 171 7.06 8.02 24.92
C SER A 171 6.37 8.43 26.22
N GLU A 172 5.55 9.49 26.18
CA GLU A 172 4.77 9.99 27.32
C GLU A 172 3.68 9.01 27.78
N LYS A 173 3.11 8.26 26.84
CA LYS A 173 2.11 7.21 27.10
C LYS A 173 2.73 5.84 27.38
N HIS A 174 4.07 5.77 27.47
CA HIS A 174 4.82 4.55 27.77
C HIS A 174 4.49 3.36 26.85
N PHE A 175 4.41 3.58 25.54
CA PHE A 175 4.09 2.53 24.55
C PHE A 175 5.03 1.33 24.61
N SER A 176 6.32 1.53 24.93
CA SER A 176 7.29 0.44 25.07
C SER A 176 6.98 -0.53 26.21
N SER A 177 6.16 -0.13 27.19
CA SER A 177 5.70 -1.02 28.27
C SER A 177 4.66 -2.05 27.80
N LEU A 178 4.10 -1.88 26.61
CA LEU A 178 3.02 -2.70 26.05
C LEU A 178 3.54 -3.74 25.07
N HIS A 179 4.51 -3.33 24.26
CA HIS A 179 5.18 -4.18 23.27
C HIS A 179 6.57 -3.63 23.00
N THR A 180 7.55 -4.54 22.95
CA THR A 180 8.93 -4.21 22.54
C THR A 180 9.08 -4.14 21.03
N THR A 181 8.06 -4.57 20.26
CA THR A 181 8.13 -4.64 18.80
C THR A 181 6.81 -4.22 18.14
N LEU A 182 6.89 -3.34 17.14
CA LEU A 182 5.78 -2.89 16.32
C LEU A 182 6.01 -3.29 14.87
N CYS A 183 5.06 -3.98 14.24
CA CYS A 183 5.12 -4.27 12.82
C CYS A 183 4.90 -2.98 12.02
N ALA A 184 5.88 -2.62 11.20
CA ALA A 184 5.85 -1.40 10.40
C ALA A 184 6.29 -1.68 8.96
N THR A 185 5.61 -1.04 8.01
CA THR A 185 5.93 -1.09 6.59
C THR A 185 6.05 0.33 6.01
N GLY A 186 6.32 0.43 4.71
CA GLY A 186 6.58 1.68 4.01
C GLY A 186 7.99 2.21 4.24
N GLY A 187 8.45 3.12 3.37
CA GLY A 187 9.80 3.68 3.45
C GLY A 187 10.12 4.35 4.80
N GLY A 188 9.12 4.87 5.50
CA GLY A 188 9.28 5.47 6.82
C GLY A 188 9.64 4.47 7.93
N ALA A 189 9.33 3.19 7.79
CA ALA A 189 9.75 2.16 8.74
C ALA A 189 11.29 2.04 8.81
N TYR A 190 11.98 2.34 7.71
CA TYR A 190 13.43 2.44 7.66
C TYR A 190 13.92 3.81 8.11
N LYS A 191 13.29 4.89 7.64
CA LYS A 191 13.69 6.27 7.93
C LYS A 191 13.65 6.60 9.43
N PHE A 192 12.58 6.21 10.12
CA PHE A 192 12.32 6.57 11.51
C PHE A 192 12.72 5.47 12.51
N GLU A 193 13.37 4.38 12.07
CA GLU A 193 13.73 3.26 12.96
C GLU A 193 14.50 3.72 14.22
N LYS A 194 15.46 4.63 14.05
CA LYS A 194 16.25 5.16 15.18
C LYS A 194 15.41 6.02 16.10
N ASP A 195 14.46 6.78 15.56
CA ASP A 195 13.61 7.67 16.34
C ASP A 195 12.63 6.85 17.19
N PHE A 196 12.09 5.75 16.66
CA PHE A 196 11.28 4.81 17.44
C PHE A 196 12.04 4.17 18.60
N ARG A 197 13.36 3.95 18.48
CA ARG A 197 14.18 3.48 19.62
C ARG A 197 14.26 4.50 20.76
N THR A 198 14.07 5.79 20.47
CA THR A 198 14.00 6.81 21.54
C THR A 198 12.72 6.69 22.37
N MET A 199 11.69 6.04 21.84
CA MET A 199 10.45 5.67 22.53
C MET A 199 10.65 4.41 23.39
N GLY A 200 11.58 4.45 24.33
CA GLY A 200 11.85 3.35 25.26
C GLY A 200 12.34 2.05 24.61
N ASP A 201 13.25 2.18 23.63
CA ASP A 201 13.84 1.08 22.83
C ASP A 201 12.82 0.21 22.08
N LEU A 202 11.70 0.81 21.67
CA LEU A 202 10.72 0.15 20.82
C LEU A 202 11.34 -0.19 19.45
N GLN A 203 11.26 -1.46 19.08
CA GLN A 203 11.83 -1.99 17.84
C GLN A 203 10.77 -2.03 16.73
N LEU A 204 11.15 -1.65 15.52
CA LEU A 204 10.29 -1.85 14.35
C LEU A 204 10.59 -3.21 13.70
N CYS A 205 9.59 -4.09 13.67
CA CYS A 205 9.59 -5.24 12.78
C CYS A 205 9.24 -4.74 11.37
N LYS A 206 10.28 -4.39 10.61
CA LYS A 206 10.15 -3.83 9.27
C LYS A 206 9.68 -4.89 8.29
N MET A 207 8.61 -4.60 7.56
CA MET A 207 8.06 -5.42 6.48
C MET A 207 8.13 -4.67 5.15
N ASP A 208 8.07 -5.39 4.03
CA ASP A 208 8.03 -4.77 2.71
C ASP A 208 6.68 -4.10 2.44
N GLU A 209 6.69 -2.93 1.79
CA GLU A 209 5.50 -2.12 1.51
C GLU A 209 4.53 -2.83 0.57
N LEU A 210 5.05 -3.45 -0.49
CA LEU A 210 4.26 -4.07 -1.53
C LEU A 210 3.72 -5.42 -1.07
N ASP A 211 4.51 -6.19 -0.31
CA ASP A 211 4.05 -7.43 0.30
C ASP A 211 2.88 -7.17 1.28
N CYS A 212 3.02 -6.16 2.14
CA CYS A 212 1.95 -5.76 3.06
C CYS A 212 0.70 -5.26 2.34
N LEU A 213 0.87 -4.51 1.25
CA LEU A 213 -0.24 -4.04 0.43
C LEU A 213 -1.05 -5.19 -0.16
N ILE A 214 -0.39 -6.17 -0.81
CA ILE A 214 -1.07 -7.32 -1.42
C ILE A 214 -1.82 -8.12 -0.36
N LYS A 215 -1.14 -8.49 0.74
CA LYS A 215 -1.76 -9.23 1.84
C LYS A 215 -2.93 -8.48 2.46
N GLY A 216 -2.80 -7.16 2.64
CA GLY A 216 -3.84 -6.31 3.19
C GLY A 216 -5.08 -6.25 2.31
N VAL A 217 -4.92 -5.98 1.01
CA VAL A 217 -6.04 -5.90 0.05
C VAL A 217 -6.79 -7.24 -0.01
N LEU A 218 -6.07 -8.35 -0.19
CA LEU A 218 -6.67 -9.68 -0.26
C LEU A 218 -7.39 -10.05 1.04
N TYR A 219 -6.80 -9.72 2.19
CA TYR A 219 -7.42 -9.96 3.49
C TYR A 219 -8.71 -9.16 3.67
N ILE A 220 -8.68 -7.84 3.42
CA ILE A 220 -9.85 -6.97 3.60
C ILE A 220 -10.98 -7.39 2.67
N ASP A 221 -10.68 -7.70 1.41
CA ASP A 221 -11.69 -8.19 0.47
C ASP A 221 -12.30 -9.52 0.95
N SER A 222 -11.48 -10.46 1.44
CA SER A 222 -11.95 -11.77 1.94
C SER A 222 -12.89 -11.69 3.14
N VAL A 223 -12.74 -10.67 4.00
CA VAL A 223 -13.62 -10.44 5.15
C VAL A 223 -14.79 -9.51 4.82
N GLY A 224 -14.71 -8.80 3.69
CA GLY A 224 -15.66 -7.80 3.25
C GLY A 224 -15.76 -6.58 4.16
N PHE A 225 -16.69 -5.70 3.83
CA PHE A 225 -16.92 -4.45 4.53
C PHE A 225 -18.27 -4.46 5.25
N ASN A 226 -18.32 -5.01 6.47
CA ASN A 226 -19.54 -5.10 7.30
C ASN A 226 -20.75 -5.72 6.56
N GLY A 227 -20.52 -6.76 5.75
CA GLY A 227 -21.55 -7.41 4.93
C GLY A 227 -21.72 -6.81 3.52
N HIS A 228 -20.97 -5.77 3.19
CA HIS A 228 -20.85 -5.23 1.84
C HIS A 228 -19.55 -5.70 1.17
N SER A 229 -19.50 -5.62 -0.16
CA SER A 229 -18.27 -5.82 -0.92
C SER A 229 -17.31 -4.66 -0.67
N GLU A 230 -16.03 -4.98 -0.49
CA GLU A 230 -14.95 -3.97 -0.40
C GLU A 230 -14.74 -3.30 -1.76
N CYS A 231 -14.69 -4.10 -2.83
CA CYS A 231 -14.41 -3.62 -4.17
C CYS A 231 -15.66 -3.11 -4.90
N TYR A 232 -15.45 -2.16 -5.79
CA TYR A 232 -16.51 -1.58 -6.60
C TYR A 232 -15.97 -1.04 -7.93
N TYR A 233 -16.87 -0.84 -8.88
CA TYR A 233 -16.60 -0.11 -10.12
C TYR A 233 -17.68 0.93 -10.38
N PHE A 234 -17.43 1.84 -11.31
CA PHE A 234 -18.45 2.75 -11.83
C PHE A 234 -18.99 2.20 -13.14
N GLU A 235 -20.27 1.83 -13.15
CA GLU A 235 -20.97 1.46 -14.37
C GLU A 235 -21.37 2.72 -15.13
N ASN A 236 -21.20 2.74 -16.46
CA ASN A 236 -21.43 3.92 -17.31
C ASN A 236 -20.65 5.19 -16.89
N PRO A 237 -19.33 5.13 -16.66
CA PRO A 237 -18.58 6.22 -16.02
C PRO A 237 -18.50 7.52 -16.84
N THR A 238 -18.81 7.46 -18.14
CA THR A 238 -18.81 8.63 -19.05
C THR A 238 -20.18 9.26 -19.24
N ASP A 239 -21.25 8.65 -18.71
CA ASP A 239 -22.62 9.15 -18.79
C ASP A 239 -23.05 9.64 -17.40
N PRO A 240 -23.06 10.96 -17.14
CA PRO A 240 -23.35 11.49 -15.80
C PRO A 240 -24.73 11.12 -15.25
N GLU A 241 -25.72 10.83 -16.11
CA GLU A 241 -27.07 10.47 -15.68
C GLU A 241 -27.19 8.99 -15.32
N LYS A 242 -26.33 8.13 -15.88
CA LYS A 242 -26.34 6.68 -15.65
C LYS A 242 -25.16 6.18 -14.82
N CYS A 243 -24.21 7.04 -14.51
CA CYS A 243 -23.01 6.69 -13.75
C CYS A 243 -23.40 6.27 -12.32
N GLN A 244 -23.10 5.02 -11.98
CA GLN A 244 -23.42 4.48 -10.66
C GLN A 244 -22.30 3.62 -10.10
N LYS A 245 -22.09 3.71 -8.78
CA LYS A 245 -21.18 2.85 -8.03
C LYS A 245 -21.82 1.48 -7.84
N VAL A 246 -21.17 0.42 -8.31
CA VAL A 246 -21.67 -0.96 -8.24
C VAL A 246 -20.65 -1.85 -7.51
N PRO A 247 -21.08 -2.73 -6.58
CA PRO A 247 -20.21 -3.71 -5.94
C PRO A 247 -19.48 -4.61 -6.95
N PHE A 248 -18.23 -4.96 -6.67
CA PHE A 248 -17.44 -5.91 -7.46
C PHE A 248 -16.88 -7.00 -6.57
N ASN A 249 -17.25 -8.25 -6.85
CA ASN A 249 -16.72 -9.39 -6.10
C ASN A 249 -15.37 -9.81 -6.69
N LEU A 250 -14.30 -9.77 -5.89
CA LEU A 250 -12.95 -10.23 -6.26
C LEU A 250 -12.78 -11.76 -6.05
N GLU A 251 -13.84 -12.56 -6.24
CA GLU A 251 -13.74 -14.02 -6.26
C GLU A 251 -12.75 -14.48 -7.34
N ASP A 252 -11.67 -15.14 -6.93
CA ASP A 252 -10.51 -15.49 -7.76
C ASP A 252 -9.89 -14.25 -8.44
N PRO A 253 -9.21 -13.37 -7.68
CA PRO A 253 -8.81 -12.05 -8.15
C PRO A 253 -7.66 -12.08 -9.16
N TYR A 254 -7.18 -13.26 -9.58
CA TYR A 254 -5.95 -13.40 -10.36
C TYR A 254 -6.22 -13.69 -11.85
N PRO A 255 -5.44 -13.09 -12.76
CA PRO A 255 -4.46 -12.03 -12.50
C PRO A 255 -5.11 -10.66 -12.28
N LEU A 256 -4.54 -9.83 -11.40
CA LEU A 256 -4.90 -8.41 -11.26
C LEU A 256 -3.74 -7.47 -11.55
N LEU A 257 -4.07 -6.25 -11.99
CA LEU A 257 -3.14 -5.14 -12.03
C LEU A 257 -3.48 -4.19 -10.88
N LEU A 258 -2.61 -4.13 -9.87
CA LEU A 258 -2.77 -3.23 -8.73
C LEU A 258 -2.01 -1.94 -8.98
N VAL A 259 -2.72 -0.82 -8.98
CA VAL A 259 -2.15 0.52 -9.16
C VAL A 259 -2.25 1.27 -7.83
N ASN A 260 -1.16 1.30 -7.07
CA ASN A 260 -1.11 1.99 -5.77
C ASN A 260 -0.71 3.47 -5.97
N ILE A 261 -1.67 4.38 -5.76
CA ILE A 261 -1.48 5.82 -5.93
C ILE A 261 -1.27 6.46 -4.54
N GLY A 262 -0.02 6.71 -4.18
CA GLY A 262 0.39 7.46 -2.99
C GLY A 262 1.05 8.78 -3.37
N SER A 263 2.16 9.13 -2.71
CA SER A 263 2.97 10.31 -3.09
C SER A 263 3.48 10.17 -4.54
N GLY A 264 3.94 8.98 -4.92
CA GLY A 264 4.14 8.52 -6.30
C GLY A 264 3.17 7.38 -6.64
N VAL A 265 3.44 6.63 -7.71
CA VAL A 265 2.61 5.49 -8.13
C VAL A 265 3.47 4.24 -8.33
N SER A 266 3.02 3.12 -7.76
CA SER A 266 3.57 1.78 -8.02
C SER A 266 2.53 0.91 -8.73
N ILE A 267 2.93 0.25 -9.81
CA ILE A 267 2.07 -0.63 -10.59
C ILE A 267 2.58 -2.05 -10.45
N LEU A 268 1.71 -2.96 -10.00
CA LEU A 268 2.02 -4.37 -9.76
C LEU A 268 1.16 -5.26 -10.65
N ALA A 269 1.77 -6.27 -11.27
CA ALA A 269 1.04 -7.40 -11.82
C ALA A 269 1.04 -8.52 -10.78
N VAL A 270 -0.14 -8.97 -10.37
CA VAL A 270 -0.37 -9.97 -9.34
C VAL A 270 -0.93 -11.22 -10.01
N TYR A 271 -0.19 -12.32 -9.95
CA TYR A 271 -0.52 -13.59 -10.59
C TYR A 271 -1.07 -14.63 -9.62
N SER A 272 -0.70 -14.53 -8.34
CA SER A 272 -1.27 -15.27 -7.21
C SER A 272 -0.90 -14.56 -5.90
N GLU A 273 -1.36 -15.08 -4.75
CA GLU A 273 -1.09 -14.52 -3.42
C GLU A 273 0.41 -14.28 -3.17
N ASP A 274 1.25 -15.25 -3.54
CA ASP A 274 2.71 -15.19 -3.36
C ASP A 274 3.48 -14.92 -4.67
N ASN A 275 2.81 -14.62 -5.79
CA ASN A 275 3.46 -14.37 -7.08
C ASN A 275 2.98 -13.05 -7.67
N TYR A 276 3.77 -12.01 -7.45
CA TYR A 276 3.55 -10.68 -8.01
C TYR A 276 4.88 -10.02 -8.34
N LYS A 277 4.81 -9.02 -9.22
CA LYS A 277 5.96 -8.19 -9.53
C LYS A 277 5.54 -6.75 -9.72
N ARG A 278 6.37 -5.82 -9.25
CA ARG A 278 6.27 -4.41 -9.61
C ARG A 278 6.67 -4.27 -11.09
N VAL A 279 5.69 -4.01 -11.96
CA VAL A 279 5.94 -3.88 -13.40
C VAL A 279 6.59 -2.55 -13.74
N THR A 280 6.14 -1.47 -13.10
CA THR A 280 6.68 -0.13 -13.28
C THR A 280 6.13 0.80 -12.19
N GLY A 281 6.42 2.10 -12.30
CA GLY A 281 5.73 3.15 -11.57
C GLY A 281 5.99 4.51 -12.21
N THR A 282 5.39 5.54 -11.63
CA THR A 282 5.65 6.94 -12.02
C THR A 282 5.81 7.79 -10.76
N SER A 283 6.67 8.80 -10.82
CA SER A 283 6.78 9.81 -9.78
C SER A 283 5.62 10.81 -9.80
N LEU A 284 4.86 10.86 -10.90
CA LEU A 284 3.67 11.71 -11.06
C LEU A 284 2.48 11.07 -10.35
N GLY A 285 2.39 11.26 -9.04
CA GLY A 285 1.34 10.73 -8.17
C GLY A 285 0.57 11.82 -7.43
N GLY A 286 -0.03 11.46 -6.30
CA GLY A 286 -0.78 12.38 -5.45
C GLY A 286 0.09 13.49 -4.86
N GLY A 287 1.38 13.23 -4.63
CA GLY A 287 2.33 14.24 -4.16
C GLY A 287 2.63 15.30 -5.22
N THR A 288 2.65 14.91 -6.50
CA THR A 288 2.80 15.86 -7.61
C THR A 288 1.55 16.72 -7.76
N PHE A 289 0.36 16.10 -7.74
CA PHE A 289 -0.90 16.83 -7.78
C PHE A 289 -0.97 17.84 -6.62
N PHE A 290 -0.83 17.38 -5.38
CA PHE A 290 -1.00 18.23 -4.22
C PHE A 290 0.08 19.32 -4.15
N GLY A 291 1.35 18.98 -4.39
CA GLY A 291 2.44 19.95 -4.39
C GLY A 291 2.29 21.04 -5.44
N LEU A 292 1.88 20.69 -6.66
CA LEU A 292 1.61 21.69 -7.71
C LEU A 292 0.39 22.55 -7.39
N CYS A 293 -0.70 21.96 -6.87
CA CYS A 293 -1.86 22.73 -6.41
C CYS A 293 -1.44 23.76 -5.35
N CYS A 294 -0.72 23.37 -4.31
CA CYS A 294 -0.25 24.31 -3.29
C CYS A 294 0.58 25.46 -3.89
N LEU A 295 1.48 25.17 -4.84
CA LEU A 295 2.33 26.18 -5.47
C LEU A 295 1.56 27.12 -6.39
N LEU A 296 0.60 26.60 -7.16
CA LEU A 296 -0.09 27.34 -8.21
C LEU A 296 -1.34 28.08 -7.70
N THR A 297 -1.97 27.57 -6.66
CA THR A 297 -3.25 28.10 -6.16
C THR A 297 -3.17 28.64 -4.74
N GLY A 298 -2.14 28.29 -3.98
CA GLY A 298 -1.99 28.67 -2.57
C GLY A 298 -2.81 27.81 -1.61
N CYS A 299 -3.47 26.74 -2.06
CA CYS A 299 -4.19 25.84 -1.17
C CYS A 299 -3.24 25.17 -0.16
N SER A 300 -3.77 24.83 1.00
CA SER A 300 -3.02 24.33 2.16
C SER A 300 -3.37 22.89 2.54
N THR A 301 -4.53 22.38 2.12
CA THR A 301 -4.99 21.02 2.38
C THR A 301 -5.36 20.29 1.10
N PHE A 302 -5.34 18.96 1.16
CA PHE A 302 -5.71 18.14 0.01
C PHE A 302 -7.20 18.32 -0.34
N GLU A 303 -8.05 18.46 0.67
CA GLU A 303 -9.47 18.71 0.53
C GLU A 303 -9.75 20.06 -0.14
N GLU A 304 -9.03 21.12 0.22
CA GLU A 304 -9.12 22.43 -0.44
C GLU A 304 -8.70 22.32 -1.91
N ALA A 305 -7.62 21.59 -2.22
CA ALA A 305 -7.20 21.36 -3.60
C ALA A 305 -8.28 20.65 -4.44
N LEU A 306 -8.98 19.65 -3.86
CA LEU A 306 -10.09 18.96 -4.52
C LEU A 306 -11.30 19.88 -4.72
N GLU A 307 -11.63 20.71 -3.73
CA GLU A 307 -12.72 21.69 -3.82
C GLU A 307 -12.43 22.74 -4.91
N MET A 308 -11.19 23.23 -5.01
CA MET A 308 -10.80 24.13 -6.09
C MET A 308 -10.93 23.45 -7.46
N ALA A 309 -10.49 22.19 -7.57
CA ALA A 309 -10.57 21.43 -8.81
C ALA A 309 -12.03 21.16 -9.25
N SER A 310 -12.97 20.95 -8.34
CA SER A 310 -14.38 20.70 -8.69
C SER A 310 -15.09 21.90 -9.31
N HIS A 311 -14.57 23.11 -9.11
CA HIS A 311 -15.08 24.35 -9.70
C HIS A 311 -14.24 24.83 -10.90
N GLY A 312 -13.14 24.13 -11.19
CA GLY A 312 -12.23 24.46 -12.27
C GLY A 312 -12.75 24.04 -13.65
N ASP A 313 -12.19 24.68 -14.67
CA ASP A 313 -12.37 24.27 -16.07
C ASP A 313 -10.98 24.11 -16.67
N SER A 314 -10.54 22.85 -16.84
CA SER A 314 -9.20 22.53 -17.32
C SER A 314 -8.97 23.02 -18.75
N THR A 315 -10.02 23.19 -19.56
CA THR A 315 -9.91 23.63 -20.96
C THR A 315 -9.44 25.08 -21.13
N LYS A 316 -9.40 25.85 -20.04
CA LYS A 316 -8.84 27.21 -20.01
C LYS A 316 -7.31 27.23 -19.85
N VAL A 317 -6.71 26.09 -19.50
CA VAL A 317 -5.26 25.93 -19.28
C VAL A 317 -4.69 24.92 -20.27
N ASP A 318 -5.35 23.77 -20.40
CA ASP A 318 -4.96 22.71 -21.32
C ASP A 318 -5.14 23.14 -22.77
N LYS A 319 -4.21 22.71 -23.63
CA LYS A 319 -4.36 22.81 -25.09
C LYS A 319 -4.94 21.51 -25.63
N LEU A 320 -6.08 21.60 -26.31
CA LEU A 320 -6.81 20.46 -26.84
C LEU A 320 -6.43 20.19 -28.31
N VAL A 321 -6.78 19.00 -28.80
CA VAL A 321 -6.57 18.62 -30.21
C VAL A 321 -7.22 19.63 -31.16
N ARG A 322 -8.43 20.10 -30.85
CA ARG A 322 -9.12 21.11 -31.67
C ARG A 322 -8.40 22.46 -31.72
N ASP A 323 -7.63 22.81 -30.68
CA ASP A 323 -6.87 24.06 -30.65
C ASP A 323 -5.64 24.01 -31.57
N ILE A 324 -5.21 22.80 -31.96
CA ILE A 324 -4.10 22.55 -32.87
C ILE A 324 -4.62 22.26 -34.29
N TYR A 325 -5.60 21.39 -34.42
CA TYR A 325 -6.09 20.85 -35.71
C TYR A 325 -7.39 21.51 -36.21
N GLY A 326 -8.02 22.38 -35.42
CA GLY A 326 -9.31 23.01 -35.76
C GLY A 326 -10.53 22.08 -35.66
N GLY A 327 -10.35 20.86 -35.16
CA GLY A 327 -11.37 19.81 -35.06
C GLY A 327 -10.75 18.50 -34.55
N ASP A 328 -11.29 17.37 -34.99
CA ASP A 328 -10.73 16.05 -34.70
C ASP A 328 -9.44 15.81 -35.50
N TYR A 329 -8.50 15.04 -34.94
CA TYR A 329 -7.41 14.48 -35.72
C TYR A 329 -7.83 13.11 -36.27
N GLU A 330 -8.59 13.15 -37.37
CA GLU A 330 -9.30 11.99 -37.94
C GLU A 330 -8.41 10.80 -38.26
N ARG A 331 -7.20 11.04 -38.80
CA ARG A 331 -6.29 9.98 -39.26
C ARG A 331 -5.97 8.94 -38.16
N PHE A 332 -5.89 9.38 -36.91
CA PHE A 332 -5.61 8.53 -35.75
C PHE A 332 -6.78 8.46 -34.77
N GLY A 333 -7.95 8.98 -35.16
CA GLY A 333 -9.15 8.95 -34.34
C GLY A 333 -9.00 9.65 -33.00
N LEU A 334 -8.30 10.80 -32.94
CA LEU A 334 -8.25 11.61 -31.72
C LEU A 334 -9.36 12.68 -31.77
N PRO A 335 -10.38 12.60 -30.90
CA PRO A 335 -11.43 13.61 -30.84
C PRO A 335 -10.86 14.99 -30.47
N GLY A 336 -11.46 16.05 -30.98
CA GLY A 336 -11.02 17.43 -30.78
C GLY A 336 -11.07 17.90 -29.32
N TRP A 337 -11.86 17.24 -28.47
CA TRP A 337 -11.92 17.50 -27.03
C TRP A 337 -10.80 16.82 -26.23
N THR A 338 -9.99 15.95 -26.85
CA THR A 338 -8.84 15.31 -26.21
C THR A 338 -7.77 16.34 -25.86
N ILE A 339 -7.17 16.23 -24.67
CA ILE A 339 -6.03 17.06 -24.28
C ILE A 339 -4.80 16.65 -25.10
N ALA A 340 -4.21 17.61 -25.81
CA ALA A 340 -2.98 17.42 -26.58
C ALA A 340 -1.74 17.84 -25.79
N SER A 341 -1.84 18.92 -24.99
CA SER A 341 -0.82 19.36 -24.04
C SER A 341 -1.49 19.82 -22.76
N ARG A 342 -1.13 19.19 -21.65
CA ARG A 342 -1.36 19.70 -20.30
C ARG A 342 -0.34 20.80 -19.97
#